data_AF-A0A452ZKC7-F1
#
_entry.id   AF-A0A452ZKC7-F1
#
_cell.length_a   1.000
_cell.length_b   1.000
_cell.length_c   1.000
_cell.angle_alpha   90.00
_cell.angle_beta   90.00
_cell.angle_gamma   90.00
#
_symmetry.space_group_name_H-M   'P 1'
#
loop_
_entity.id
_entity.type
_entity.pdbx_description
1 polymer ?
#
loop_
_entity_poly.entity_id
_entity_poly.type
_entity_poly.pdbx_seq_one_letter_code
_entity_poly.pdbx_strand_id
1 'polypeptide(L)'
;QDRSLDFHALCALYAVTDVALVTSLRDGMNLVSYEYVACQGSKKGVLILSEFAGAAQSLGAGAILVNPWNITEVADSIKHALTMTSDEREKRHRHNYAHVTTHTAQDWAETFVCELNDTVAEALMRTRQVPPDLPSRTAIQQYLQSKNRLLILGFNSTLTEPVESSGRRGGDQIKEMELKLHPDLKGPLRALCEDESTTVIVLSGSDRSVLDEVIPLILSFCDL
;
A
#
# COMPACT_ATOMS: atom_id res chain seq x y z
N GLN A 1 28.70 14.48 10.04
CA GLN A 1 29.05 13.13 10.51
C GLN A 1 27.89 12.66 11.37
N ASP A 2 27.15 11.68 10.90
CA ASP A 2 26.07 11.08 11.69
C ASP A 2 26.67 10.16 12.73
N ARG A 3 26.33 10.39 14.00
CA ARG A 3 26.86 9.67 15.14
C ARG A 3 25.70 8.93 15.79
N SER A 4 25.74 7.60 15.75
CA SER A 4 24.73 6.77 16.41
C SER A 4 24.88 6.89 17.93
N LEU A 5 23.79 7.20 18.62
CA LEU A 5 23.71 7.15 20.08
C LEU A 5 23.20 5.77 20.51
N ASP A 6 23.68 5.31 21.68
CA ASP A 6 23.08 4.14 22.33
C ASP A 6 21.63 4.43 22.74
N PHE A 7 20.80 3.40 22.78
CA PHE A 7 19.39 3.51 23.11
C PHE A 7 19.15 4.22 24.44
N HIS A 8 19.88 3.85 25.51
CA HIS A 8 19.69 4.47 26.82
C HIS A 8 20.13 5.93 26.84
N ALA A 9 21.20 6.26 26.11
CA ALA A 9 21.67 7.64 25.97
C ALA A 9 20.65 8.49 25.22
N LEU A 10 20.01 7.94 24.18
CA LEU A 10 18.96 8.62 23.43
C LEU A 10 17.70 8.84 24.27
N CYS A 11 17.24 7.84 25.02
CA CYS A 11 16.11 8.00 25.95
C CYS A 11 16.41 9.04 27.04
N ALA A 12 17.62 9.05 27.59
CA ALA A 12 18.04 10.05 28.56
C ALA A 12 18.03 11.46 27.95
N LEU A 13 18.52 11.61 26.72
CA LEU A 13 18.47 12.86 25.97
C LEU A 13 17.02 13.33 25.80
N TYR A 14 16.14 12.46 25.32
CA TYR A 14 14.72 12.77 25.21
C TYR A 14 14.13 13.20 26.55
N ALA A 15 14.37 12.47 27.63
CA ALA A 15 13.81 12.78 28.96
C ALA A 15 14.23 14.17 29.49
N VAL A 16 15.41 14.66 29.13
CA VAL A 16 15.90 15.99 29.55
C VAL A 16 15.59 17.10 28.56
N THR A 17 15.15 16.82 27.34
CA THR A 17 14.84 17.83 26.32
C THR A 17 13.56 18.60 26.64
N ASP A 18 13.61 19.93 26.59
CA ASP A 18 12.44 20.81 26.77
C ASP A 18 11.53 20.86 25.54
N VAL A 19 12.12 20.88 24.34
CA VAL A 19 11.40 20.99 23.07
C VAL A 19 12.04 20.05 22.05
N ALA A 20 11.24 19.18 21.44
CA ALA A 20 11.63 18.42 20.26
C ALA A 20 11.07 19.10 19.01
N LEU A 21 11.92 19.28 18.00
CA LEU A 21 11.55 19.90 16.74
C LEU A 21 11.74 18.89 15.60
N VAL A 22 10.64 18.51 14.96
CA VAL A 22 10.62 17.55 13.84
C VAL A 22 10.11 18.28 12.61
N THR A 23 11.01 18.67 11.71
CA THR A 23 10.71 19.47 10.51
C THR A 23 10.82 18.67 9.21
N SER A 24 10.41 17.39 9.24
CA SER A 24 10.44 16.53 8.06
C SER A 24 9.65 17.14 6.91
N LEU A 25 10.24 17.23 5.71
CA LEU A 25 9.56 17.76 4.51
C LEU A 25 8.54 16.76 3.93
N ARG A 26 8.81 15.47 4.09
CA ARG A 26 7.94 14.36 3.74
C ARG A 26 8.37 13.15 4.53
N ASP A 27 7.47 12.60 5.34
CA ASP A 27 7.77 11.44 6.18
C ASP A 27 6.53 10.57 6.32
N GLY A 28 6.66 9.28 5.98
CA GLY A 28 5.55 8.33 6.09
C GLY A 28 5.12 8.13 7.53
N MET A 29 6.08 8.06 8.46
CA MET A 29 5.84 8.00 9.90
C MET A 29 7.09 8.44 10.66
N ASN A 30 6.93 9.29 11.67
CA ASN A 30 8.05 9.77 12.47
C ASN A 30 8.07 9.10 13.86
N LEU A 31 8.79 7.98 13.99
CA LEU A 31 8.86 7.25 15.26
C LEU A 31 9.62 8.00 16.36
N VAL A 32 10.57 8.86 15.99
CA VAL A 32 11.27 9.76 16.93
C VAL A 32 10.28 10.62 17.72
N SER A 33 9.18 11.05 17.10
CA SER A 33 8.12 11.80 17.78
C SER A 33 7.41 10.97 18.86
N TYR A 34 7.19 9.67 18.61
CA TYR A 34 6.57 8.75 19.56
C TYR A 34 7.53 8.43 20.71
N GLU A 35 8.79 8.14 20.40
CA GLU A 35 9.85 7.88 21.38
C GLU A 35 10.07 9.08 22.30
N TYR A 36 10.10 10.30 21.74
CA TYR A 36 10.17 11.53 22.52
C TYR A 36 9.00 11.63 23.48
N VAL A 37 7.76 11.51 23.00
CA VAL A 37 6.56 11.58 23.85
C VAL A 37 6.60 10.51 24.95
N ALA A 38 7.02 9.28 24.64
CA ALA A 38 7.13 8.21 25.62
C ALA A 38 8.13 8.54 26.74
N CYS A 39 9.25 9.19 26.41
CA CYS A 39 10.29 9.59 27.37
C CYS A 39 9.93 10.84 28.20
N GLN A 40 8.89 11.58 27.82
CA GLN A 40 8.51 12.85 28.46
C GLN A 40 7.66 12.70 29.74
N GLY A 41 7.47 11.48 30.25
CA GLY A 41 6.57 11.19 31.38
C GLY A 41 6.85 11.95 32.68
N SER A 42 8.05 12.53 32.88
CA SER A 42 8.33 13.42 34.01
C SER A 42 8.29 14.90 33.62
N LYS A 43 9.01 15.28 32.57
CA LYS A 43 9.30 16.68 32.20
C LYS A 43 8.21 17.36 31.36
N LYS A 44 7.40 16.60 30.62
CA LYS A 44 6.27 17.11 29.82
C LYS A 44 6.74 18.18 28.83
N GLY A 45 7.83 17.89 28.14
CA GLY A 45 8.38 18.73 27.08
C GLY A 45 7.41 18.85 25.89
N VAL A 46 7.67 19.85 25.05
CA VAL A 46 6.80 20.20 23.93
C VAL A 46 7.31 19.57 22.64
N LEU A 47 6.41 18.94 21.90
CA LEU A 47 6.69 18.44 20.55
C LEU A 47 6.20 19.46 19.52
N ILE A 48 7.13 19.94 18.69
CA ILE A 48 6.85 20.69 17.46
C ILE A 48 7.02 19.72 16.29
N LEU A 49 5.98 19.56 15.48
CA LEU A 49 5.89 18.51 14.49
C LEU A 49 5.45 19.06 13.13
N SER A 50 6.18 18.68 12.08
CA SER A 50 5.82 18.98 10.71
C SER A 50 4.45 18.42 10.36
N GLU A 51 3.60 19.24 9.74
CA GLU A 51 2.31 18.80 9.19
C GLU A 51 2.46 17.75 8.06
N PHE A 52 3.66 17.64 7.47
CA PHE A 52 3.97 16.67 6.42
C PHE A 52 4.56 15.35 6.94
N ALA A 53 4.64 15.18 8.26
CA ALA A 53 4.98 13.89 8.86
C ALA A 53 3.70 13.09 9.13
N GLY A 54 3.67 11.80 8.80
CA GLY A 54 2.51 10.94 9.09
C GLY A 54 2.13 10.91 10.58
N ALA A 55 3.10 11.13 11.47
CA ALA A 55 2.86 11.26 12.90
C ALA A 55 1.94 12.45 13.27
N ALA A 56 1.80 13.46 12.40
CA ALA A 56 0.94 14.62 12.64
C ALA A 56 -0.54 14.24 12.74
N GLN A 57 -0.98 13.21 12.02
CA GLN A 57 -2.35 12.70 12.10
C GLN A 57 -2.67 12.12 13.48
N SER A 58 -1.67 11.50 14.12
CA SER A 58 -1.79 10.82 15.41
C SER A 58 -1.51 11.74 16.60
N LEU A 59 -0.44 12.52 16.52
CA LEU A 59 0.10 13.34 17.62
C LEU A 59 -0.24 14.83 17.49
N GLY A 60 -0.95 15.23 16.43
CA GLY A 60 -1.28 16.63 16.16
C GLY A 60 -2.18 17.27 17.21
N ALA A 61 -2.97 16.48 17.95
CA ALA A 61 -3.83 16.99 19.02
C ALA A 61 -3.04 17.57 20.21
N GLY A 62 -1.84 17.03 20.50
CA GLY A 62 -0.96 17.54 21.56
C GLY A 62 0.28 18.26 21.05
N ALA A 63 0.69 18.04 19.80
CA ALA A 63 1.86 18.71 19.21
C ALA A 63 1.52 20.16 18.76
N ILE A 64 2.55 20.97 18.57
CA ILE A 64 2.45 22.21 17.78
C ILE A 64 2.77 21.81 16.34
N LEU A 65 1.74 21.83 15.47
CA LEU A 65 1.94 21.56 14.05
C LEU A 65 2.54 22.78 13.37
N VAL A 66 3.52 22.54 12.49
CA VAL A 66 4.19 23.60 11.73
C VAL A 66 4.36 23.20 10.27
N ASN A 67 4.31 24.19 9.39
CA ASN A 67 4.83 24.04 8.04
C ASN A 67 6.35 24.29 8.03
N PRO A 68 7.20 23.28 7.73
CA PRO A 68 8.66 23.43 7.73
C PRO A 68 9.19 24.40 6.67
N TRP A 69 8.40 24.74 5.65
CA TRP A 69 8.76 25.75 4.64
C TRP A 69 8.57 27.18 5.14
N ASN A 70 7.75 27.37 6.19
CA ASN A 70 7.49 28.65 6.80
C ASN A 70 8.42 28.87 8.00
N ILE A 71 9.61 29.41 7.72
CA ILE A 71 10.65 29.62 8.73
C ILE A 71 10.17 30.52 9.88
N THR A 72 9.33 31.52 9.58
CA THR A 72 8.77 32.43 10.59
C THR A 72 7.86 31.68 11.56
N GLU A 73 6.97 30.84 11.04
CA GLU A 73 6.08 30.01 11.86
C GLU A 73 6.84 29.00 12.71
N VAL A 74 7.89 28.38 12.16
CA VAL A 74 8.77 27.49 12.93
C VAL A 74 9.45 28.26 14.07
N ALA A 75 9.99 29.45 13.80
CA ALA A 75 10.63 30.29 14.80
C ALA A 75 9.65 30.72 15.91
N ASP A 76 8.45 31.16 15.52
CA ASP A 76 7.38 31.54 16.46
C ASP A 76 6.92 30.34 17.31
N SER A 77 6.84 29.16 16.70
CA SER A 77 6.50 27.91 17.39
C SER A 77 7.56 27.49 18.40
N ILE A 78 8.84 27.64 18.08
CA ILE A 78 9.94 27.40 19.03
C ILE A 78 9.83 28.36 20.22
N LYS A 79 9.61 29.65 19.96
CA LYS A 79 9.42 30.66 21.01
C LYS A 79 8.20 30.31 21.87
N HIS A 80 7.08 29.96 21.26
CA HIS A 80 5.87 29.57 21.95
C HIS A 80 6.10 28.32 22.82
N ALA A 81 6.75 27.28 22.29
CA ALA A 81 7.07 26.06 23.02
C ALA A 81 7.94 26.32 24.26
N LEU A 82 8.97 27.15 24.13
CA LEU A 82 9.88 27.50 25.24
C LEU A 82 9.24 28.39 26.31
N THR A 83 8.19 29.14 25.95
CA THR A 83 7.46 30.05 26.86
C THR A 83 6.14 29.47 27.36
N MET A 84 5.82 28.23 26.97
CA MET A 84 4.56 27.56 27.28
C MET A 84 4.43 27.29 28.78
N THR A 85 3.24 27.55 29.32
CA THR A 85 2.94 27.29 30.74
C THR A 85 2.97 25.80 31.06
N SER A 86 3.27 25.45 32.31
CA SER A 86 3.29 24.05 32.78
C SER A 86 1.95 23.34 32.53
N ASP A 87 0.84 24.04 32.73
CA ASP A 87 -0.50 23.47 32.62
C ASP A 87 -0.84 23.12 31.17
N GLU A 88 -0.46 23.99 30.23
CA GLU A 88 -0.64 23.72 28.81
C GLU A 88 0.26 22.56 28.35
N ARG A 89 1.52 22.54 28.79
CA ARG A 89 2.48 21.46 28.52
C ARG A 89 1.95 20.09 28.99
N GLU A 90 1.47 20.03 30.23
CA GLU A 90 0.89 18.82 30.80
C GLU A 90 -0.34 18.36 30.02
N LYS A 91 -1.25 19.29 29.68
CA LYS A 91 -2.46 18.97 28.90
C LYS A 91 -2.12 18.40 27.53
N ARG A 92 -1.17 19.01 26.82
CA ARG A 92 -0.68 18.57 25.51
C ARG A 92 0.00 17.21 25.59
N HIS A 93 0.93 17.06 26.53
CA HIS A 93 1.63 15.80 26.76
C HIS A 93 0.65 14.67 27.08
N ARG A 94 -0.34 14.90 27.95
CA ARG A 94 -1.34 13.89 28.31
C ARG A 94 -2.13 13.36 27.10
N HIS A 95 -2.50 14.22 26.15
CA HIS A 95 -3.17 13.76 24.92
C HIS A 95 -2.27 12.84 24.09
N ASN A 96 -1.03 13.28 23.83
CA ASN A 96 -0.11 12.50 23.01
C ASN A 96 0.34 11.21 23.72
N TYR A 97 0.61 11.26 25.02
CA TYR A 97 1.02 10.11 25.80
C TYR A 97 -0.07 9.04 25.85
N ALA A 98 -1.34 9.44 25.98
CA ALA A 98 -2.46 8.51 25.88
C ALA A 98 -2.51 7.83 24.51
N HIS A 99 -2.28 8.56 23.41
CA HIS A 99 -2.24 7.96 22.08
C HIS A 99 -1.08 6.97 21.92
N VAL A 100 0.14 7.37 22.27
CA VAL A 100 1.36 6.54 22.17
C VAL A 100 1.26 5.25 22.99
N THR A 101 0.60 5.29 24.15
CA THR A 101 0.47 4.11 25.03
C THR A 101 -0.66 3.17 24.65
N THR A 102 -1.61 3.62 23.82
CA THR A 102 -2.78 2.83 23.40
C THR A 102 -2.68 2.29 21.98
N HIS A 103 -1.80 2.86 21.14
CA HIS A 103 -1.60 2.44 19.76
C HIS A 103 -0.18 1.89 19.61
N THR A 104 0.03 0.66 20.07
CA THR A 104 1.35 0.04 20.07
C THR A 104 1.69 -0.59 18.72
N ALA A 105 2.99 -0.89 18.51
CA ALA A 105 3.43 -1.62 17.33
C ALA A 105 2.81 -3.03 17.25
N GLN A 106 2.56 -3.64 18.42
CA GLN A 106 1.88 -4.91 18.55
C GLN A 106 0.42 -4.80 18.10
N ASP A 107 -0.31 -3.79 18.58
CA ASP A 107 -1.71 -3.56 18.18
C ASP A 107 -1.83 -3.31 16.68
N TRP A 108 -0.90 -2.54 16.11
CA TRP A 108 -0.83 -2.31 14.67
C TRP A 108 -0.59 -3.61 13.89
N ALA A 109 0.37 -4.44 14.33
CA ALA A 109 0.69 -5.69 13.66
C ALA A 109 -0.46 -6.69 13.71
N GLU A 110 -1.12 -6.81 14.87
CA GLU A 110 -2.30 -7.66 15.04
C GLU A 110 -3.46 -7.19 14.16
N THR A 111 -3.75 -5.89 14.16
CA THR A 111 -4.80 -5.30 13.32
C THR A 111 -4.53 -5.55 11.84
N PHE A 112 -3.30 -5.31 11.38
CA PHE A 112 -2.91 -5.53 9.99
C PHE A 112 -3.09 -6.99 9.56
N VAL A 113 -2.65 -7.95 10.40
CA VAL A 113 -2.79 -9.38 10.09
C VAL A 113 -4.26 -9.81 10.09
N CYS A 114 -5.07 -9.29 11.01
CA CYS A 114 -6.52 -9.54 11.04
C CYS A 114 -7.19 -9.04 9.75
N GLU A 115 -6.99 -7.78 9.37
CA GLU A 115 -7.56 -7.21 8.14
C GLU A 115 -7.12 -7.96 6.88
N LEU A 116 -5.86 -8.41 6.84
CA LEU A 116 -5.35 -9.22 5.74
C LEU A 116 -6.08 -10.58 5.65
N ASN A 117 -6.26 -11.25 6.79
CA ASN A 117 -6.97 -12.53 6.84
C ASN A 117 -8.45 -12.38 6.46
N ASP A 118 -9.10 -11.30 6.90
CA ASP A 118 -10.48 -11.00 6.53
C ASP A 118 -10.61 -10.78 5.02
N THR A 119 -9.68 -10.02 4.43
CA THR A 119 -9.62 -9.79 2.99
C THR A 119 -9.45 -11.11 2.21
N VAL A 120 -8.60 -12.02 2.71
CA VAL A 120 -8.42 -13.35 2.10
C VAL A 120 -9.69 -14.19 2.23
N ALA A 121 -10.33 -14.18 3.40
CA ALA A 121 -11.58 -14.90 3.62
C ALA A 121 -12.70 -14.39 2.71
N GLU A 122 -12.85 -13.07 2.58
CA GLU A 122 -13.79 -12.44 1.64
C GLU A 122 -13.50 -12.82 0.20
N ALA A 123 -12.24 -12.78 -0.23
CA ALA A 123 -11.84 -13.17 -1.57
C ALA A 123 -12.22 -14.63 -1.85
N LEU A 124 -11.93 -15.54 -0.92
CA LEU A 124 -12.31 -16.95 -1.03
C LEU A 124 -13.83 -17.15 -1.06
N MET A 125 -14.60 -16.36 -0.30
CA MET A 125 -16.06 -16.41 -0.37
C MET A 125 -16.59 -15.95 -1.72
N ARG A 126 -15.99 -14.91 -2.32
CA ARG A 126 -16.31 -14.48 -3.70
C ARG A 126 -15.96 -15.57 -4.71
N THR A 127 -14.84 -16.29 -4.54
CA THR A 127 -14.48 -17.42 -5.42
C THR A 127 -15.37 -18.65 -5.21
N ARG A 128 -15.87 -18.88 -3.99
CA ARG A 128 -16.78 -19.99 -3.65
C ARG A 128 -18.21 -19.81 -4.15
N GLN A 129 -18.61 -18.59 -4.50
CA GLN A 129 -19.73 -18.40 -5.44
C GLN A 129 -19.22 -18.81 -6.81
N VAL A 130 -19.18 -20.13 -7.06
CA VAL A 130 -18.82 -20.70 -8.35
C VAL A 130 -19.66 -19.97 -9.39
N PRO A 131 -19.06 -19.22 -10.33
CA PRO A 131 -19.80 -18.68 -11.46
C PRO A 131 -20.57 -19.86 -12.07
N PRO A 132 -21.89 -19.74 -12.32
CA PRO A 132 -22.64 -20.86 -12.88
C PRO A 132 -21.91 -21.37 -14.11
N ASP A 133 -21.76 -22.69 -14.21
CA ASP A 133 -21.06 -23.31 -15.33
C ASP A 133 -21.55 -22.70 -16.65
N LEU A 134 -20.62 -22.24 -17.48
CA LEU A 134 -20.97 -21.68 -18.78
C LEU A 134 -21.72 -22.77 -19.56
N PRO A 135 -23.00 -22.59 -19.93
CA PRO A 135 -23.77 -23.60 -20.64
C PRO A 135 -23.22 -23.74 -22.06
N SER A 136 -22.20 -24.57 -22.23
CA SER A 136 -21.30 -24.52 -23.39
C SER A 136 -22.04 -24.77 -24.70
N ARG A 137 -23.01 -25.70 -24.68
CA ARG A 137 -23.86 -25.97 -25.85
C ARG A 137 -24.63 -24.74 -26.31
N THR A 138 -25.29 -24.06 -25.37
CA THR A 138 -26.06 -22.85 -25.67
C THR A 138 -25.15 -21.71 -26.09
N ALA A 139 -24.02 -21.52 -25.41
CA ALA A 139 -23.03 -20.50 -25.76
C ALA A 139 -22.48 -20.70 -27.18
N ILE A 140 -22.10 -21.94 -27.55
CA ILE A 140 -21.62 -22.27 -28.90
C ILE A 140 -22.72 -22.06 -29.94
N GLN A 141 -23.96 -22.48 -29.65
CA GLN A 141 -25.07 -22.29 -30.58
C GLN A 141 -25.35 -20.80 -30.84
N GLN A 142 -25.39 -19.99 -29.78
CA GLN A 142 -25.58 -18.55 -29.90
C GLN A 142 -24.39 -17.87 -30.62
N TYR A 143 -23.17 -18.32 -30.35
CA TYR A 143 -21.96 -17.87 -31.06
C TYR A 143 -22.08 -18.13 -32.57
N LEU A 144 -22.46 -19.34 -32.99
CA LEU A 144 -22.58 -19.68 -34.41
C LEU A 144 -23.71 -18.92 -35.14
N GLN A 145 -24.75 -18.49 -34.41
CA GLN A 145 -25.89 -17.75 -34.98
C GLN A 145 -25.68 -16.23 -35.01
N SER A 146 -24.68 -15.72 -34.29
CA SER A 146 -24.44 -14.30 -34.13
C SER A 146 -23.59 -13.73 -35.26
N LYS A 147 -23.95 -12.53 -35.73
CA LYS A 147 -23.23 -11.82 -36.81
C LYS A 147 -22.20 -10.79 -36.31
N ASN A 148 -22.21 -10.49 -35.02
CA ASN A 148 -21.26 -9.61 -34.36
C ASN A 148 -21.00 -10.16 -32.95
N ARG A 149 -19.77 -10.61 -32.71
CA ARG A 149 -19.39 -11.37 -31.51
C ARG A 149 -18.24 -10.67 -30.81
N LEU A 150 -18.34 -10.52 -29.50
CA LEU A 150 -17.29 -9.95 -28.66
C LEU A 150 -16.84 -11.00 -27.64
N LEU A 151 -15.56 -11.33 -27.65
CA LEU A 151 -14.92 -12.21 -26.67
C LEU A 151 -13.94 -11.39 -25.84
N ILE A 152 -14.15 -11.36 -24.52
CA ILE A 152 -13.25 -10.69 -23.57
C ILE A 152 -12.54 -11.77 -22.77
N LEU A 153 -11.22 -11.83 -22.88
CA LEU A 153 -10.38 -12.85 -22.26
C LEU A 153 -9.44 -12.19 -21.26
N GLY A 154 -9.41 -12.67 -20.02
CA GLY A 154 -8.32 -12.31 -19.10
C GLY A 154 -7.02 -12.91 -19.60
N PHE A 155 -5.89 -12.22 -19.49
CA PHE A 155 -4.60 -12.80 -19.87
C PHE A 155 -4.12 -13.78 -18.80
N ASN A 156 -3.95 -13.27 -17.58
CA ASN A 156 -3.42 -14.03 -16.45
C ASN A 156 -4.39 -15.14 -16.02
N SER A 157 -3.87 -16.34 -15.80
CA SER A 157 -4.61 -17.53 -15.34
C SER A 157 -5.70 -18.07 -16.29
N THR A 158 -6.00 -17.37 -17.40
CA THR A 158 -6.94 -17.84 -18.42
C THR A 158 -6.23 -18.22 -19.72
N LEU A 159 -5.27 -17.39 -20.17
CA LEU A 159 -4.46 -17.66 -21.37
C LEU A 159 -3.07 -18.19 -21.05
N THR A 160 -2.55 -17.89 -19.87
CA THR A 160 -1.23 -18.33 -19.41
C THR A 160 -1.31 -19.68 -18.72
N GLU A 161 -0.21 -20.45 -18.76
CA GLU A 161 -0.09 -21.66 -17.95
C GLU A 161 -0.31 -21.34 -16.46
N PRO A 162 -1.00 -22.22 -15.70
CA PRO A 162 -1.07 -22.10 -14.26
C PRO A 162 0.35 -22.12 -13.71
N VAL A 163 0.75 -21.08 -12.99
CA VAL A 163 2.00 -21.11 -12.24
C VAL A 163 1.80 -22.11 -11.11
N GLU A 164 2.19 -23.37 -11.31
CA GLU A 164 2.34 -24.28 -10.19
C GLU A 164 3.34 -23.63 -9.24
N SER A 165 2.84 -23.20 -8.07
CA SER A 165 3.67 -22.77 -6.97
C SER A 165 4.49 -23.99 -6.51
N SER A 166 5.57 -24.29 -7.22
CA SER A 166 6.57 -25.23 -6.76
C SER A 166 7.01 -24.74 -5.38
N GLY A 167 6.60 -25.49 -4.37
CA GLY A 167 6.70 -25.08 -2.97
C GLY A 167 8.13 -24.73 -2.61
N ARG A 168 8.44 -23.44 -2.53
CA ARG A 168 9.65 -22.92 -1.92
C ARG A 168 9.32 -21.69 -1.10
N ARG A 169 9.09 -21.94 0.19
CA ARG A 169 9.34 -20.96 1.25
C ARG A 169 10.81 -20.55 1.14
N GLY A 170 11.09 -19.37 0.62
CA GLY A 170 12.44 -18.83 0.55
C GLY A 170 12.43 -17.55 -0.26
N GLY A 171 12.73 -16.43 0.40
CA GLY A 171 12.66 -15.09 -0.17
C GLY A 171 13.54 -14.94 -1.40
N ASP A 172 12.88 -14.76 -2.54
CA ASP A 172 13.30 -14.01 -3.72
C ASP A 172 12.08 -13.94 -4.64
N GLN A 173 11.10 -13.09 -4.27
CA GLN A 173 9.80 -12.99 -4.95
C GLN A 173 9.78 -11.99 -6.11
N ILE A 174 10.92 -11.72 -6.75
CA ILE A 174 10.97 -10.94 -7.98
C ILE A 174 11.85 -11.68 -9.00
N LYS A 175 11.48 -12.92 -9.29
CA LYS A 175 11.74 -13.42 -10.65
C LYS A 175 10.56 -12.97 -11.48
N GLU A 176 10.82 -12.16 -12.50
CA GLU A 176 9.89 -11.94 -13.60
C GLU A 176 9.23 -13.27 -13.95
N MET A 177 7.93 -13.36 -13.70
CA MET A 177 7.14 -14.49 -14.16
C MET A 177 7.31 -14.53 -15.68
N GLU A 178 8.00 -15.55 -16.21
CA GLU A 178 7.97 -15.83 -17.64
C GLU A 178 6.53 -16.22 -18.00
N LEU A 179 5.74 -15.23 -18.41
CA LEU A 179 4.36 -15.41 -18.82
C LEU A 179 4.38 -16.19 -20.14
N LYS A 180 4.00 -17.47 -20.13
CA LYS A 180 3.90 -18.31 -21.34
C LYS A 180 2.44 -18.60 -21.65
N LEU A 181 2.07 -18.40 -22.92
CA LEU A 181 0.76 -18.79 -23.43
C LEU A 181 0.62 -20.31 -23.38
N HIS A 182 -0.53 -20.80 -22.89
CA HIS A 182 -0.81 -22.21 -22.86
C HIS A 182 -0.77 -22.81 -24.29
N PRO A 183 -0.03 -23.91 -24.53
CA PRO A 183 0.24 -24.42 -25.88
C PRO A 183 -1.03 -24.76 -26.66
N ASP A 184 -2.04 -25.31 -25.98
CA ASP A 184 -3.31 -25.70 -26.60
C ASP A 184 -4.18 -24.52 -27.04
N LEU A 185 -3.91 -23.30 -26.55
CA LEU A 185 -4.72 -22.12 -26.85
C LEU A 185 -4.26 -21.39 -28.11
N LYS A 186 -3.02 -21.62 -28.57
CA LYS A 186 -2.44 -20.91 -29.72
C LYS A 186 -3.25 -21.12 -31.02
N GLY A 187 -3.67 -22.36 -31.28
CA GLY A 187 -4.48 -22.71 -32.46
C GLY A 187 -5.88 -22.09 -32.40
N PRO A 188 -6.67 -22.35 -31.34
CA PRO A 188 -8.00 -21.78 -31.15
C PRO A 188 -8.03 -20.25 -31.15
N LEU A 189 -7.10 -19.58 -30.45
CA LEU A 189 -7.03 -18.11 -30.43
C LEU A 189 -6.80 -17.54 -31.83
N ARG A 190 -5.89 -18.16 -32.60
CA ARG A 190 -5.65 -17.73 -33.98
C ARG A 190 -6.91 -17.86 -34.83
N ALA A 191 -7.62 -18.98 -34.74
CA ALA A 191 -8.86 -19.19 -35.49
C ALA A 191 -9.96 -18.17 -35.12
N LEU A 192 -10.03 -17.76 -33.84
CA LEU A 192 -10.96 -16.73 -33.38
C LEU A 192 -10.59 -15.32 -33.89
N CYS A 193 -9.30 -15.01 -33.96
CA CYS A 193 -8.80 -13.72 -34.45
C CYS A 193 -8.87 -13.60 -35.97
N GLU A 194 -8.83 -14.72 -36.72
CA GLU A 194 -8.98 -14.74 -38.18
C GLU A 194 -10.45 -14.57 -38.62
N ASP A 195 -11.41 -14.66 -37.70
CA ASP A 195 -12.84 -14.52 -37.97
C ASP A 195 -13.29 -13.05 -37.93
N GLU A 196 -13.57 -12.46 -39.09
CA GLU A 196 -13.93 -11.03 -39.24
C GLU A 196 -15.18 -10.59 -38.46
N SER A 197 -16.04 -11.54 -38.07
CA SER A 197 -17.26 -11.25 -37.31
C SER A 197 -17.12 -11.52 -35.80
N THR A 198 -15.88 -11.72 -35.34
CA THR A 198 -15.51 -11.84 -33.93
C THR A 198 -14.43 -10.82 -33.57
N THR A 199 -14.73 -9.96 -32.60
CA THR A 199 -13.75 -9.09 -31.95
C THR A 199 -13.26 -9.77 -30.67
N VAL A 200 -11.95 -9.94 -30.55
CA VAL A 200 -11.31 -10.52 -29.35
C VAL A 200 -10.57 -9.41 -28.61
N ILE A 201 -10.87 -9.23 -27.32
CA ILE A 201 -10.20 -8.28 -26.42
C ILE A 201 -9.50 -9.07 -25.32
N VAL A 202 -8.21 -8.77 -25.10
CA VAL A 202 -7.43 -9.36 -24.01
C VAL A 202 -7.23 -8.32 -22.92
N LEU A 203 -7.69 -8.62 -21.70
CA LEU A 203 -7.49 -7.80 -20.52
C LEU A 203 -6.26 -8.29 -19.75
N SER A 204 -5.26 -7.42 -19.61
CA SER A 204 -4.01 -7.72 -18.89
C SER A 204 -3.61 -6.58 -17.98
N GLY A 205 -2.97 -6.92 -16.86
CA GLY A 205 -2.27 -5.95 -16.01
C GLY A 205 -0.78 -5.80 -16.35
N SER A 206 -0.28 -6.54 -17.34
CA SER A 206 1.11 -6.49 -17.79
C SER A 206 1.30 -5.44 -18.89
N ASP A 207 2.51 -4.90 -18.99
CA ASP A 207 2.88 -3.94 -20.03
C ASP A 207 2.74 -4.52 -21.45
N ARG A 208 2.46 -3.65 -22.42
CA ARG A 208 2.22 -3.99 -23.83
C ARG A 208 3.38 -4.77 -24.46
N SER A 209 4.62 -4.39 -24.16
CA SER A 209 5.82 -5.06 -24.70
C SER A 209 5.87 -6.55 -24.33
N VAL A 210 5.46 -6.88 -23.10
CA VAL A 210 5.41 -8.27 -22.62
C VAL A 210 4.33 -9.07 -23.36
N LEU A 211 3.19 -8.44 -23.66
CA LEU A 211 2.10 -9.08 -24.39
C LEU A 211 2.46 -9.35 -25.85
N ASP A 212 3.17 -8.44 -26.50
CA ASP A 212 3.60 -8.58 -27.89
C ASP A 212 4.60 -9.74 -28.07
N GLU A 213 5.45 -10.00 -27.07
CA GLU A 213 6.37 -11.15 -27.08
C GLU A 213 5.64 -12.49 -26.91
N VAL A 214 4.62 -12.52 -26.04
CA VAL A 214 3.92 -13.76 -25.67
C VAL A 214 2.81 -14.10 -26.66
N ILE A 215 2.16 -13.08 -27.23
CA ILE A 215 1.07 -13.21 -28.19
C ILE A 215 1.34 -12.32 -29.42
N PRO A 216 2.34 -12.66 -30.24
CA PRO A 216 2.73 -11.84 -31.40
C PRO A 216 1.66 -11.77 -32.52
N LEU A 217 0.52 -12.44 -32.35
CA LEU A 217 -0.50 -12.69 -33.39
C LEU A 217 -1.84 -11.97 -33.19
N ILE A 218 -2.04 -11.19 -32.12
CA ILE A 218 -3.38 -10.65 -31.79
C ILE A 218 -3.61 -9.18 -32.21
N LEU A 219 -2.60 -8.39 -32.54
CA LEU A 219 -2.81 -6.94 -32.77
C LEU A 219 -2.71 -6.52 -34.24
N SER A 220 -3.87 -6.51 -34.90
CA SER A 220 -4.27 -5.33 -35.65
C SER A 220 -5.50 -4.71 -34.98
N PHE A 221 -5.38 -4.15 -33.76
CA PHE A 221 -6.48 -3.39 -33.17
C PHE A 221 -6.05 -2.16 -32.38
N CYS A 222 -6.93 -1.15 -32.49
CA CYS A 222 -6.79 0.27 -32.26
C CYS A 222 -6.35 0.67 -30.85
N ASP A 223 -5.43 1.63 -30.80
CA ASP A 223 -5.26 2.53 -29.66
C ASP A 223 -6.59 3.29 -29.43
N LEU A 224 -7.01 3.37 -28.17
CA LEU A 224 -7.97 4.35 -27.68
C LEU A 224 -7.26 5.26 -26.69
#